data_AF-A0A967FDW9-F1
#
_entry.id   AF-A0A967FDW9-F1
#
_cell.length_a   1.000
_cell.length_b   1.000
_cell.length_c   1.000
_cell.angle_alpha   90.00
_cell.angle_beta   90.00
_cell.angle_gamma   90.00
#
_symmetry.space_group_name_H-M   'P 1'
#
loop_
_entity.id
_entity.type
_entity.pdbx_description
1 polymer ?
#
loop_
_entity_poly.entity_id
_entity_poly.type
_entity_poly.pdbx_seq_one_letter_code
_entity_poly.pdbx_strand_id
1 'polypeptide(L)' 'HNIRRIFLRVEARNQRAIKAYSACGFIEEGRLREHVWNNGRYDDLIFMGVLRKEWPELEK' A
#
# COMPACT_ATOMS: atom_id res chain seq x y z
N HIS A 1 -22.63 4.82 -4.33
CA HIS A 1 -21.84 3.58 -4.40
C HIS A 1 -21.31 3.25 -3.00
N ASN A 2 -21.35 1.99 -2.55
CA ASN A 2 -20.90 1.60 -1.20
C ASN A 2 -19.47 1.05 -1.25
N ILE A 3 -18.47 1.95 -1.17
CA ILE A 3 -17.06 1.56 -1.16
C ILE A 3 -16.66 1.17 0.26
N ARG A 4 -16.18 -0.06 0.46
CA ARG A 4 -15.76 -0.56 1.79
C ARG A 4 -14.26 -0.47 2.02
N ARG A 5 -13.47 -0.40 0.96
CA ARG A 5 -12.01 -0.47 0.99
C ARG A 5 -11.41 0.21 -0.23
N ILE A 6 -10.30 0.90 -0.03
CA ILE A 6 -9.41 1.36 -1.11
C ILE A 6 -8.06 0.69 -0.90
N PHE A 7 -7.40 0.33 -1.99
CA PHE A 7 -6.09 -0.30 -1.92
C PHE A 7 -5.20 0.13 -3.08
N LEU A 8 -3.91 -0.10 -2.90
CA LEU A 8 -2.87 0.17 -3.87
C LEU A 8 -1.81 -0.92 -3.82
N ARG A 9 -0.93 -0.89 -4.82
CA ARG A 9 0.25 -1.74 -4.90
C ARG A 9 1.47 -0.86 -5.03
N VAL A 10 2.53 -1.18 -4.30
CA VAL A 10 3.78 -0.42 -4.30
C VAL A 10 4.97 -1.37 -4.27
N GLU A 11 5.99 -1.10 -5.08
CA GLU A 11 7.25 -1.85 -5.04
C GLU A 11 7.95 -1.63 -3.69
N ALA A 12 8.49 -2.70 -3.10
CA ALA A 12 9.08 -2.64 -1.77
C ALA A 12 10.27 -1.69 -1.66
N ARG A 13 11.01 -1.47 -2.74
CA ARG A 13 12.09 -0.47 -2.76
C ARG A 13 11.60 0.98 -2.76
N ASN A 14 10.33 1.25 -3.07
CA ASN A 14 9.78 2.60 -3.07
C ASN A 14 9.35 3.04 -1.66
N GLN A 15 10.34 3.13 -0.78
CA GLN A 15 10.18 3.50 0.63
C GLN A 15 9.53 4.88 0.82
N ARG A 16 9.70 5.79 -0.14
CA ARG A 16 9.04 7.11 -0.11
C ARG A 16 7.53 6.99 -0.29
N ALA A 17 7.08 6.22 -1.28
CA ALA A 17 5.67 5.99 -1.50
C ALA A 17 5.03 5.22 -0.34
N ILE A 18 5.68 4.17 0.17
CA ILE A 18 5.21 3.41 1.35
C ILE A 18 4.97 4.34 2.54
N LYS A 19 5.94 5.20 2.88
CA LYS A 19 5.79 6.18 3.97
C LYS A 19 4.64 7.16 3.72
N ALA A 20 4.48 7.64 2.50
CA ALA A 20 3.38 8.54 2.15
C ALA A 20 2.01 7.85 2.33
N TYR A 21 1.87 6.60 1.87
CA TYR A 21 0.63 5.83 2.02
C TYR A 21 0.33 5.49 3.48
N SER A 22 1.34 5.10 4.26
CA SER A 22 1.18 4.89 5.71
C SER A 22 0.75 6.17 6.44
N ALA A 23 1.29 7.34 6.06
CA ALA A 23 0.86 8.61 6.62
C ALA A 23 -0.60 8.95 6.26
N CYS A 24 -1.10 8.45 5.13
CA CYS A 24 -2.51 8.52 4.75
C CYS A 24 -3.38 7.39 5.35
N GLY A 25 -2.86 6.60 6.30
CA GLY A 25 -3.61 5.55 6.98
C GLY A 25 -3.68 4.20 6.27
N PHE A 26 -2.94 4.00 5.17
CA PHE A 26 -2.87 2.70 4.53
C PHE A 26 -1.99 1.73 5.33
N ILE A 27 -2.46 0.49 5.46
CA ILE A 27 -1.77 -0.59 6.18
C ILE A 27 -1.32 -1.64 5.17
N GLU A 28 -0.13 -2.24 5.38
CA GLU A 28 0.33 -3.39 4.57
C GLU A 28 -0.58 -4.60 4.84
N GLU A 29 -1.27 -5.08 3.80
CA GLU A 29 -2.16 -6.25 3.85
C GLU A 29 -1.46 -7.53 3.36
N GLY A 30 -0.36 -7.39 2.62
CA GLY A 30 0.39 -8.54 2.13
C GLY A 30 1.51 -8.16 1.15
N ARG A 31 2.33 -9.16 0.85
CA ARG A 31 3.54 -9.00 0.04
C ARG A 31 3.73 -10.18 -0.90
N LEU A 32 3.91 -9.88 -2.18
CA LEU A 32 4.30 -10.85 -3.19
C LEU A 32 5.82 -10.79 -3.36
N ARG A 33 6.50 -11.87 -2.97
CA ARG A 33 7.96 -11.98 -3.07
C ARG A 33 8.40 -12.09 -4.52
N GLU A 34 9.46 -11.37 -4.89
CA GLU A 34 10.07 -11.39 -6.22
C GLU A 34 9.06 -11.19 -7.37
N HIS A 35 8.07 -10.32 -7.17
CA HIS A 35 6.95 -10.19 -8.10
C HIS A 35 7.23 -9.22 -9.26
N VAL A 36 8.07 -8.21 -9.05
CA VAL A 36 8.35 -7.17 -10.05
C VAL A 36 9.78 -7.30 -10.54
N TRP A 37 9.97 -7.52 -11.84
CA TRP A 37 11.28 -7.44 -12.47
C TRP A 37 11.50 -6.02 -13.01
N ASN A 38 12.48 -5.29 -12.48
CA ASN A 38 12.81 -3.97 -12.99
C ASN A 38 14.26 -3.58 -12.64
N ASN A 39 14.99 -3.02 -13.62
CA ASN A 39 16.41 -2.69 -13.54
C ASN A 39 17.30 -3.90 -13.18
N GLY A 40 17.05 -5.05 -13.82
CA GLY A 40 17.90 -6.23 -13.70
C GLY A 40 17.81 -6.98 -12.36
N ARG A 41 16.80 -6.68 -11.54
CA ARG A 41 16.54 -7.38 -10.29
C ARG A 41 15.05 -7.58 -10.05
N TYR A 42 14.72 -8.63 -9.31
CA TYR A 42 13.41 -8.79 -8.72
C TYR A 42 13.25 -7.88 -7.49
N ASP A 43 12.05 -7.36 -7.31
CA ASP A 43 11.60 -6.67 -6.11
C ASP A 43 10.23 -7.21 -5.67
N ASP A 44 9.95 -7.05 -4.39
CA ASP A 44 8.66 -7.45 -3.82
C ASP A 44 7.58 -6.43 -4.18
N LEU A 45 6.34 -6.91 -4.35
CA LEU A 45 5.18 -6.04 -4.49
C LEU A 45 4.35 -6.07 -3.20
N ILE A 46 4.14 -4.91 -2.61
CA ILE A 46 3.36 -4.73 -1.38
C ILE A 46 1.96 -4.29 -1.74
N PHE A 47 0.96 -4.92 -1.13
CA PHE A 47 -0.42 -4.46 -1.14
C PHE A 47 -0.67 -3.66 0.14
N MET A 48 -1.20 -2.45 -0.03
CA MET A 48 -1.62 -1.64 1.10
C MET A 48 -3.09 -1.26 0.94
N GLY A 49 -3.84 -1.24 2.04
CA GLY A 49 -5.26 -0.95 2.05
C GLY A 49 -5.69 -0.07 3.21
N VAL A 50 -6.84 0.59 3.04
CA VAL A 50 -7.57 1.30 4.11
C VAL A 50 -9.05 0.96 3.98
N LEU A 51 -9.70 0.68 5.10
CA LEU A 51 -11.13 0.39 5.17
C LEU A 51 -11.91 1.68 5.41
N ARG A 52 -13.14 1.73 4.88
CA ARG A 52 -14.03 2.90 5.06
C ARG A 52 -14.27 3.27 6.54
N LYS A 53 -14.23 2.28 7.43
CA LYS A 53 -14.42 2.49 8.87
C LYS A 53 -13.25 3.22 9.56
N GLU A 54 -12.08 3.28 8.91
CA GLU A 54 -10.86 3.91 9.45
C GLU A 54 -10.74 5.39 9.04
N TRP A 55 -11.55 5.88 8.10
CA TRP A 55 -11.49 7.27 7.64
C TRP A 55 -11.76 8.35 8.70
N PRO A 56 -12.70 8.17 9.66
CA PRO A 56 -12.88 9.17 10.72
C PRO A 56 -11.63 9.40 11.58
N GLU A 57 -10.68 8.43 11.60
CA GLU A 57 -9.41 8.54 12.31
C GLU A 57 -8.35 9.31 11.52
N LEU A 58 -8.58 9.57 10.22
CA LEU A 58 -7.68 10.29 9.31
C LEU A 58 -8.04 11.77 9.11
N GLU A 59 -9.22 12.22 9.58
CA GLU A 59 -9.65 13.63 9.49
C GLU A 59 -9.24 14.48 10.71
N LYS A 60 -8.50 13.92 11.66
CA LYS A 60 -7.92 14.65 12.81
C LYS A 60 -6.49 15.07 12.53
#